data_AF-A0A9F5J8V0-F1
#
_entry.id   AF-A0A9F5J8V0-F1
#
_cell.length_a   1.000
_cell.length_b   1.000
_cell.length_c   1.000
_cell.angle_alpha   90.00
_cell.angle_beta   90.00
_cell.angle_gamma   90.00
#
_symmetry.space_group_name_H-M   'P 1'
#
loop_
_entity.id
_entity.type
_entity.pdbx_description
1 polymer ?
#
loop_
_entity_poly.entity_id
_entity_poly.type
_entity_poly.pdbx_seq_one_letter_code
_entity_poly.pdbx_strand_id
1 'polypeptide(L)'
;MKAGIVSILLLLISCSHGLERGKDYFKEKVCNEYNTWGKKNFRSLSIVINSRKYSNATFDQIINLVDEMVNLAEKCCAAGADPNCYNEESSALSNKSCSPDAPFPKHPGIAGCCIEEGLARKLCLAALKHPPKEFSTYVEPSNEELCDALEKDPQGFEERFLAEYSSDYSYAPLPILLNSTATYLSIVRTCCTSTQRNTCFLKERLQQKPVQTLAHLSNKACSLHALFGKNKTKVSYLIKFTQQSPRLPFANAIALAEEASEILSKCCSSLEENCIQNEVKIHIANICNTVCARNERIKNCCTSKDDIGKYLCIYSLPWDKHPEVPQTPSLIDEGICRAGGEEDIYHYISDIARQYTRAPEALLITLYDASQAAASDCCGQADPHSCFAEKNSQTIAPLQPLIAKGNELCAEYSDHTFVEFLKRLKANASRLLPPGTLDTEDHLSAVVEQRTSYVSKCCHLNAPPAYCGMQKEEGIETK
;
A
#
# COMPACT_ATOMS: atom_id res chain seq x y z
N MET A 1 18.22 8.81 22.78
CA MET A 1 17.34 7.93 23.57
C MET A 1 18.07 6.61 23.76
N LYS A 2 18.53 6.29 24.98
CA LYS A 2 19.05 4.94 25.25
C LYS A 2 17.86 3.98 25.25
N ALA A 3 18.05 2.83 24.61
CA ALA A 3 17.09 1.75 24.43
C ALA A 3 16.31 1.44 25.73
N GLY A 4 15.07 1.91 25.79
CA GLY A 4 14.03 1.40 26.65
C GLY A 4 12.96 0.86 25.72
N ILE A 5 12.86 -0.45 25.67
CA ILE A 5 11.87 -1.21 24.89
C ILE A 5 10.48 -0.72 25.32
N VAL A 6 9.76 -0.10 24.38
CA VAL A 6 8.45 0.49 24.61
C VAL A 6 7.41 -0.49 24.12
N SER A 7 6.80 -1.26 25.02
CA SER A 7 5.55 -1.98 24.70
C SER A 7 4.50 -0.99 24.19
N ILE A 8 4.33 -0.91 22.88
CA ILE A 8 3.26 -0.16 22.21
C ILE A 8 1.95 -0.92 22.43
N LEU A 9 1.28 -0.65 23.54
CA LEU A 9 0.05 -1.33 23.93
C LEU A 9 -1.17 -0.72 23.21
N LEU A 10 -1.29 -1.10 21.94
CA LEU A 10 -2.53 -1.45 21.25
C LEU A 10 -3.66 -0.44 21.05
N LEU A 11 -3.46 0.72 20.40
CA LEU A 11 -4.59 1.59 19.99
C LEU A 11 -5.48 1.10 18.82
N LEU A 12 -5.25 -0.07 18.22
CA LEU A 12 -5.95 -0.46 16.96
C LEU A 12 -6.88 -1.68 17.03
N ILE A 13 -7.03 -2.35 18.18
CA ILE A 13 -8.08 -3.36 18.35
C ILE A 13 -9.29 -2.70 19.01
N SER A 14 -10.13 -2.04 18.22
CA SER A 14 -11.41 -1.53 18.73
C SER A 14 -12.60 -1.66 17.78
N CYS A 15 -12.47 -2.36 16.65
CA CYS A 15 -13.63 -2.59 15.76
C CYS A 15 -14.27 -3.99 15.88
N SER A 16 -13.60 -5.01 16.42
CA SER A 16 -14.19 -6.37 16.53
C SER A 16 -14.63 -6.79 17.93
N HIS A 17 -14.15 -6.14 19.01
CA HIS A 17 -14.47 -6.52 20.40
C HIS A 17 -14.98 -5.36 21.27
N GLY A 18 -15.43 -4.26 20.65
CA GLY A 18 -15.95 -3.09 21.38
C GLY A 18 -17.24 -3.38 22.16
N LEU A 19 -17.99 -4.44 21.81
CA LEU A 19 -19.21 -4.83 22.53
C LEU A 19 -18.92 -5.53 23.87
N GLU A 20 -17.73 -6.14 24.04
CA GLU A 20 -17.39 -6.95 25.23
C GLU A 20 -16.61 -6.19 26.29
N ARG A 21 -15.99 -5.06 25.95
CA ARG A 21 -15.18 -4.26 26.87
C ARG A 21 -15.96 -3.05 27.35
N GLY A 22 -16.22 -2.98 28.66
CA GLY A 22 -17.05 -1.96 29.30
C GLY A 22 -16.58 -0.52 29.08
N LYS A 23 -17.43 0.46 29.45
CA LYS A 23 -17.21 1.91 29.26
C LYS A 23 -15.86 2.41 29.79
N ASP A 24 -15.36 1.81 30.88
CA ASP A 24 -14.12 2.24 31.54
C ASP A 24 -12.85 1.81 30.78
N TYR A 25 -12.92 0.82 29.90
CA TYR A 25 -11.77 0.30 29.17
C TYR A 25 -11.06 1.37 28.32
N PHE A 26 -11.82 2.19 27.59
CA PHE A 26 -11.25 3.23 26.73
C PHE A 26 -10.61 4.36 27.54
N LYS A 27 -11.27 4.78 28.63
CA LYS A 27 -10.75 5.79 29.57
C LYS A 27 -9.45 5.31 30.19
N GLU A 28 -9.47 4.14 30.82
CA GLU A 28 -8.31 3.56 31.51
C GLU A 28 -7.09 3.48 30.58
N LYS A 29 -7.32 3.05 29.34
CA LYS A 29 -6.25 2.92 28.35
C LYS A 29 -5.64 4.26 27.95
N VAL A 30 -6.47 5.23 27.55
CA VAL A 30 -5.97 6.57 27.17
C VAL A 30 -5.28 7.23 28.36
N CYS A 31 -5.83 7.11 29.56
CA CYS A 31 -5.22 7.68 30.75
C CYS A 31 -3.93 6.97 31.14
N ASN A 32 -3.85 5.65 31.01
CA ASN A 32 -2.61 4.91 31.24
C ASN A 32 -1.52 5.35 30.25
N GLU A 33 -1.85 5.50 28.96
CA GLU A 33 -0.92 6.01 27.95
C GLU A 33 -0.49 7.45 28.26
N TYR A 34 -1.42 8.36 28.51
CA TYR A 34 -1.12 9.76 28.83
C TYR A 34 -0.22 9.89 30.06
N ASN A 35 -0.54 9.16 31.14
CA ASN A 35 0.22 9.18 32.39
C ASN A 35 1.59 8.50 32.26
N THR A 36 1.71 7.45 31.46
CA THR A 36 2.98 6.74 31.23
C THR A 36 3.94 7.55 30.37
N TRP A 37 3.44 8.12 29.27
CA TRP A 37 4.28 8.79 28.27
C TRP A 37 4.48 10.27 28.53
N GLY A 38 3.57 10.89 29.28
CA GLY A 38 3.50 12.33 29.47
C GLY A 38 2.96 13.08 28.25
N LYS A 39 2.53 14.32 28.48
CA LYS A 39 1.84 15.19 27.49
C LYS A 39 2.56 15.28 26.14
N LYS A 40 3.88 15.49 26.14
CA LYS A 40 4.68 15.66 24.91
C LYS A 40 4.67 14.41 24.04
N ASN A 41 4.96 13.24 24.61
CA ASN A 41 5.01 12.00 23.84
C ASN A 41 3.61 11.53 23.44
N PHE A 42 2.60 11.74 24.30
CA PHE A 42 1.20 11.49 23.97
C PHE A 42 0.74 12.33 22.78
N ARG A 43 1.16 13.61 22.71
CA ARG A 43 0.93 14.49 21.56
C ARG A 43 1.58 13.94 20.29
N SER A 44 2.88 13.62 20.31
CA SER A 44 3.57 13.06 19.14
C SER A 44 2.92 11.76 18.65
N LEU A 45 2.55 10.85 19.56
CA LEU A 45 1.84 9.62 19.24
C LEU A 45 0.48 9.90 18.60
N SER A 46 -0.26 10.88 19.14
CA SER A 46 -1.56 11.30 18.61
C SER A 46 -1.43 11.88 17.21
N ILE A 47 -0.38 12.65 16.90
CA ILE A 47 -0.12 13.15 15.54
C ILE A 47 0.11 11.98 14.58
N VAL A 48 0.96 11.02 14.93
CA VAL A 48 1.24 9.86 14.07
C VAL A 48 -0.04 9.06 13.81
N ILE A 49 -0.78 8.70 14.86
CA ILE A 49 -1.99 7.87 14.72
C ILE A 49 -3.07 8.59 13.91
N ASN A 50 -3.33 9.87 14.17
CA ASN A 50 -4.36 10.59 13.45
C ASN A 50 -3.95 10.91 12.01
N SER A 51 -2.67 11.15 11.74
CA SER A 51 -2.20 11.38 10.35
C SER A 51 -2.29 10.10 9.51
N ARG A 52 -2.01 8.93 10.11
CA ARG A 52 -2.27 7.64 9.45
C ARG A 52 -3.75 7.43 9.18
N LYS A 53 -4.60 7.72 10.18
CA LYS A 53 -6.05 7.59 10.05
C LYS A 53 -6.54 8.49 8.93
N TYR A 54 -6.25 9.78 9.01
CA TYR A 54 -6.68 10.80 8.06
C TYR A 54 -5.56 11.16 7.05
N SER A 55 -5.12 10.20 6.25
CA SER A 55 -4.01 10.34 5.28
C SER A 55 -4.17 11.40 4.16
N ASN A 56 -5.31 12.10 4.12
CA ASN A 56 -5.58 13.20 3.17
C ASN A 56 -5.79 14.53 3.90
N ALA A 57 -5.60 14.57 5.22
CA ALA A 57 -5.78 15.76 6.03
C ALA A 57 -4.63 16.74 5.83
N THR A 58 -4.95 18.02 6.00
CA THR A 58 -3.94 19.07 6.16
C THR A 58 -3.28 18.99 7.53
N PHE A 59 -2.08 19.55 7.65
CA PHE A 59 -1.38 19.67 8.93
C PHE A 59 -2.26 20.34 10.00
N ASP A 60 -2.87 21.49 9.67
CA ASP A 60 -3.69 22.26 10.62
C ASP A 60 -4.89 21.45 11.12
N GLN A 61 -5.55 20.70 10.25
CA GLN A 61 -6.66 19.81 10.65
C GLN A 61 -6.21 18.74 11.65
N ILE A 62 -5.04 18.12 11.41
CA ILE A 62 -4.48 17.13 12.33
C ILE A 62 -4.16 17.76 13.68
N ILE A 63 -3.51 18.93 13.68
CA ILE A 63 -3.13 19.62 14.93
C ILE A 63 -4.37 20.04 15.73
N ASN A 64 -5.38 20.63 15.08
CA ASN A 64 -6.63 21.00 15.74
C ASN A 64 -7.31 19.79 16.41
N LEU A 65 -7.31 18.63 15.77
CA LEU A 65 -7.86 17.40 16.35
C LEU A 65 -6.99 16.90 17.52
N VAL A 66 -5.67 16.89 17.36
CA VAL A 66 -4.74 16.43 18.40
C VAL A 66 -4.79 17.33 19.64
N ASP A 67 -4.94 18.64 19.47
CA ASP A 67 -5.10 19.59 20.58
C ASP A 67 -6.30 19.22 21.46
N GLU A 68 -7.43 18.92 20.85
CA GLU A 68 -8.65 18.49 21.57
C GLU A 68 -8.44 17.14 22.28
N MET A 69 -7.76 16.19 21.63
CA MET A 69 -7.45 14.90 22.25
C MET A 69 -6.51 15.04 23.45
N VAL A 70 -5.49 15.89 23.34
CA VAL A 70 -4.54 16.17 24.43
C VAL A 70 -5.24 16.89 25.58
N ASN A 71 -6.08 17.89 25.28
CA ASN A 71 -6.84 18.63 26.29
C ASN A 71 -7.83 17.71 27.04
N LEU A 72 -8.51 16.82 26.31
CA LEU A 72 -9.39 15.80 26.88
C LEU A 72 -8.60 14.89 27.83
N ALA A 73 -7.45 14.37 27.41
CA ALA A 73 -6.62 13.50 28.24
C ALA A 73 -6.11 14.24 29.48
N GLU A 74 -5.60 15.46 29.32
CA GLU A 74 -5.13 16.30 30.42
C GLU A 74 -6.23 16.57 31.46
N LYS A 75 -7.45 16.86 31.00
CA LYS A 75 -8.61 17.13 31.86
C LYS A 75 -9.12 15.87 32.56
N CYS A 76 -9.31 14.78 31.82
CA CYS A 76 -10.05 13.61 32.31
C CYS A 76 -9.18 12.50 32.92
N CYS A 77 -7.85 12.57 32.77
CA CYS A 77 -6.91 11.60 33.34
C CYS A 77 -6.20 12.11 34.60
N ALA A 78 -6.50 13.34 35.03
CA ALA A 78 -6.02 13.90 36.28
C ALA A 78 -6.57 13.13 37.50
N ALA A 79 -5.78 13.08 38.58
CA ALA A 79 -6.23 12.49 39.83
C ALA A 79 -7.46 13.24 40.38
N GLY A 80 -8.53 12.52 40.68
CA GLY A 80 -9.79 13.10 41.15
C GLY A 80 -10.68 13.67 40.05
N ALA A 81 -10.36 13.46 38.77
CA ALA A 81 -11.26 13.82 37.68
C ALA A 81 -12.59 13.04 37.77
N ASP A 82 -13.67 13.68 37.32
CA ASP A 82 -15.01 13.08 37.33
C ASP A 82 -14.99 11.69 36.63
N PRO A 83 -15.63 10.65 37.22
CA PRO A 83 -15.70 9.33 36.61
C PRO A 83 -16.20 9.34 35.16
N ASN A 84 -17.18 10.19 34.84
CA ASN A 84 -17.80 10.34 33.53
C ASN A 84 -17.11 11.33 32.58
N CYS A 85 -16.12 12.11 33.05
CA CYS A 85 -15.43 13.13 32.25
C CYS A 85 -15.06 12.63 30.84
N TYR A 86 -14.36 11.49 30.75
CA TYR A 86 -13.90 10.97 29.47
C TYR A 86 -15.06 10.64 28.52
N ASN A 87 -16.16 10.09 29.04
CA ASN A 87 -17.32 9.72 28.24
C ASN A 87 -18.03 10.96 27.70
N GLU A 88 -18.19 12.00 28.51
CA GLU A 88 -18.80 13.26 28.11
C GLU A 88 -17.94 14.00 27.09
N GLU A 89 -16.66 14.22 27.39
CA GLU A 89 -15.73 14.94 26.52
C GLU A 89 -15.50 14.21 25.19
N SER A 90 -15.36 12.87 25.20
CA SER A 90 -15.20 12.10 23.95
C SER A 90 -16.46 12.09 23.10
N SER A 91 -17.64 12.17 23.72
CA SER A 91 -18.92 12.32 23.00
C SER A 91 -19.04 13.72 22.40
N ALA A 92 -18.67 14.75 23.17
CA ALA A 92 -18.65 16.14 22.68
C ALA A 92 -17.69 16.29 21.49
N LEU A 93 -16.49 15.70 21.56
CA LEU A 93 -15.54 15.68 20.45
C LEU A 93 -16.09 14.95 19.21
N SER A 94 -16.75 13.81 19.41
CA SER A 94 -17.41 13.07 18.32
C SER A 94 -18.53 13.88 17.67
N ASN A 95 -19.33 14.59 18.47
CA ASN A 95 -20.40 15.47 17.99
C ASN A 95 -19.83 16.66 17.22
N LYS A 96 -18.75 17.27 17.74
CA LYS A 96 -18.05 18.37 17.09
C LYS A 96 -17.50 17.95 15.73
N SER A 97 -16.95 16.74 15.60
CA SER A 97 -16.48 16.18 14.31
C SER A 97 -17.57 16.04 13.25
N CYS A 98 -18.83 15.94 13.66
CA CYS A 98 -19.97 15.89 12.74
C CYS A 98 -20.43 17.27 12.24
N SER A 99 -19.94 18.36 12.85
CA SER A 99 -20.26 19.71 12.38
C SER A 99 -19.67 19.97 10.98
N PRO A 100 -20.41 20.60 10.06
CA PRO A 100 -19.87 21.08 8.79
C PRO A 100 -18.63 21.95 8.96
N ASP A 101 -18.66 22.84 9.95
CA ASP A 101 -17.61 23.84 10.23
C ASP A 101 -16.52 23.34 11.19
N ALA A 102 -16.49 22.04 11.50
CA ALA A 102 -15.47 21.46 12.35
C ALA A 102 -14.08 21.66 11.72
N PRO A 103 -13.08 22.18 12.47
CA PRO A 103 -11.71 22.35 11.97
C PRO A 103 -10.93 21.01 11.91
N PHE A 104 -11.63 19.88 11.86
CA PHE A 104 -11.08 18.53 11.95
C PHE A 104 -11.09 17.86 10.57
N PRO A 105 -10.20 16.88 10.34
CA PRO A 105 -10.24 16.11 9.12
C PRO A 105 -11.47 15.22 9.06
N LYS A 106 -11.96 14.94 7.85
CA LYS A 106 -13.15 14.13 7.59
C LYS A 106 -12.80 12.96 6.68
N HIS A 107 -13.41 11.82 6.95
CA HIS A 107 -13.36 10.66 6.06
C HIS A 107 -14.50 10.70 5.04
N PRO A 108 -14.31 10.11 3.84
CA PRO A 108 -15.43 9.67 3.02
C PRO A 108 -16.39 8.80 3.84
N GLY A 109 -17.70 9.06 3.74
CA GLY A 109 -18.72 8.31 4.49
C GLY A 109 -19.02 8.85 5.90
N ILE A 110 -18.34 9.91 6.37
CA ILE A 110 -18.60 10.49 7.71
C ILE A 110 -20.07 10.90 7.91
N ALA A 111 -20.73 11.37 6.86
CA ALA A 111 -22.14 11.77 6.91
C ALA A 111 -23.04 10.63 7.40
N GLY A 112 -22.79 9.39 6.96
CA GLY A 112 -23.53 8.21 7.42
C GLY A 112 -23.33 7.96 8.92
N CYS A 113 -22.09 8.08 9.41
CA CYS A 113 -21.79 7.91 10.84
C CYS A 113 -22.39 9.02 11.72
N CYS A 114 -22.58 10.22 11.18
CA CYS A 114 -23.11 11.35 11.94
C CYS A 114 -24.63 11.29 12.15
N ILE A 115 -25.33 10.38 11.47
CA ILE A 115 -26.75 10.06 11.72
C ILE A 115 -26.89 9.25 13.02
N GLU A 116 -25.93 8.36 13.29
CA GLU A 116 -25.91 7.54 14.52
C GLU A 116 -25.69 8.39 15.76
N GLU A 117 -25.97 7.87 16.96
CA GLU A 117 -25.74 8.55 18.24
C GLU A 117 -24.87 7.73 19.21
N GLY A 118 -24.37 8.38 20.26
CA GLY A 118 -23.67 7.71 21.37
C GLY A 118 -22.54 6.79 20.94
N LEU A 119 -22.59 5.52 21.38
CA LEU A 119 -21.57 4.51 21.07
C LEU A 119 -21.58 4.10 19.59
N ALA A 120 -22.75 4.04 18.94
CA ALA A 120 -22.86 3.67 17.54
C ALA A 120 -22.12 4.68 16.64
N ARG A 121 -22.30 5.98 16.90
CA ARG A 121 -21.52 7.05 16.25
C ARG A 121 -20.01 6.85 16.44
N LYS A 122 -19.57 6.62 17.67
CA LYS A 122 -18.14 6.44 18.00
C LYS A 122 -17.54 5.24 17.25
N LEU A 123 -18.23 4.11 17.23
CA LEU A 123 -17.77 2.91 16.54
C LEU A 123 -17.75 3.11 15.02
N CYS A 124 -18.78 3.74 14.45
CA CYS A 124 -18.81 4.06 13.02
C CYS A 124 -17.65 4.98 12.62
N LEU A 125 -17.44 6.10 13.35
CA LEU A 125 -16.32 7.01 13.11
C LEU A 125 -14.95 6.35 13.32
N ALA A 126 -14.85 5.35 14.19
CA ALA A 126 -13.62 4.57 14.39
C ALA A 126 -13.34 3.60 13.23
N ALA A 127 -14.38 3.08 12.59
CA ALA A 127 -14.28 2.14 11.47
C ALA A 127 -13.92 2.80 10.13
N LEU A 128 -14.18 4.10 9.97
CA LEU A 128 -13.82 4.85 8.77
C LEU A 128 -12.29 4.88 8.56
N LYS A 129 -11.88 4.71 7.30
CA LYS A 129 -10.48 4.73 6.85
C LYS A 129 -10.38 5.46 5.52
N HIS A 130 -9.25 6.13 5.28
CA HIS A 130 -8.90 6.56 3.93
C HIS A 130 -8.35 5.38 3.11
N PRO A 131 -8.56 5.39 1.79
CA PRO A 131 -7.89 4.43 0.92
C PRO A 131 -6.37 4.66 0.95
N PRO A 132 -5.56 3.62 0.61
CA PRO A 132 -4.12 3.76 0.54
C PRO A 132 -3.68 4.85 -0.45
N LYS A 133 -2.66 5.62 -0.04
CA LYS A 133 -2.04 6.62 -0.90
C LYS A 133 -1.01 5.95 -1.80
N GLU A 134 -1.34 5.81 -3.08
CA GLU A 134 -0.47 5.11 -4.05
C GLU A 134 0.76 5.94 -4.45
N PHE A 135 0.63 7.27 -4.43
CA PHE A 135 1.70 8.24 -4.75
C PHE A 135 2.06 9.07 -3.52
N SER A 136 3.28 8.89 -3.02
CA SER A 136 3.83 9.70 -1.92
C SER A 136 4.02 11.14 -2.38
N THR A 137 3.71 12.10 -1.50
CA THR A 137 3.93 13.53 -1.72
C THR A 137 5.01 14.10 -0.79
N TYR A 138 5.44 13.33 0.22
CA TYR A 138 6.54 13.69 1.10
C TYR A 138 7.85 13.69 0.31
N VAL A 139 8.53 14.83 0.33
CA VAL A 139 9.87 15.01 -0.23
C VAL A 139 10.75 15.47 0.91
N GLU A 140 11.80 14.71 1.20
CA GLU A 140 12.76 15.08 2.23
C GLU A 140 13.52 16.35 1.80
N PRO A 141 13.51 17.43 2.60
CA PRO A 141 14.29 18.63 2.33
C PRO A 141 15.80 18.37 2.35
N SER A 142 16.58 19.33 1.86
CA SER A 142 18.04 19.30 1.99
C SER A 142 18.48 19.30 3.47
N ASN A 143 19.71 18.86 3.73
CA ASN A 143 20.26 18.83 5.09
C ASN A 143 20.27 20.24 5.71
N GLU A 144 20.55 21.27 4.91
CA GLU A 144 20.53 22.67 5.32
C GLU A 144 19.12 23.12 5.69
N GLU A 145 18.12 22.89 4.83
CA GLU A 145 16.72 23.24 5.10
C GLU A 145 16.17 22.53 6.34
N LEU A 146 16.53 21.25 6.54
CA LEU A 146 16.16 20.49 7.74
C LEU A 146 16.70 21.14 9.01
N CYS A 147 17.97 21.54 9.01
CA CYS A 147 18.59 22.14 10.17
C CYS A 147 18.09 23.56 10.45
N ASP A 148 17.90 24.37 9.42
CA ASP A 148 17.35 25.72 9.54
C ASP A 148 15.91 25.67 10.09
N ALA A 149 15.10 24.73 9.61
CA ALA A 149 13.74 24.53 10.11
C ALA A 149 13.74 24.06 11.58
N LEU A 150 14.60 23.10 11.93
CA LEU A 150 14.73 22.62 13.32
C LEU A 150 15.21 23.73 14.26
N GLU A 151 16.15 24.57 13.84
CA GLU A 151 16.65 25.69 14.65
C GLU A 151 15.57 26.76 14.87
N LYS A 152 14.80 27.07 13.82
CA LYS A 152 13.76 28.11 13.86
C LYS A 152 12.57 27.73 14.73
N ASP A 153 12.06 26.51 14.60
CA ASP A 153 10.92 26.02 15.36
C ASP A 153 11.02 24.50 15.54
N PRO A 154 11.74 24.03 16.59
CA PRO A 154 11.96 22.61 16.81
C PRO A 154 10.65 21.81 16.95
N GLN A 155 9.65 22.40 17.62
CA GLN A 155 8.38 21.71 17.86
C GLN A 155 7.55 21.64 16.57
N GLY A 156 7.35 22.77 15.89
CA GLY A 156 6.58 22.81 14.65
C GLY A 156 7.22 21.97 13.55
N PHE A 157 8.55 21.95 13.44
CA PHE A 157 9.27 21.06 12.53
C PHE A 157 8.96 19.58 12.82
N GLU A 158 9.10 19.15 14.08
CA GLU A 158 8.85 17.76 14.47
C GLU A 158 7.40 17.35 14.23
N GLU A 159 6.45 18.18 14.66
CA GLU A 159 5.02 17.91 14.48
C GLU A 159 4.64 17.81 13.00
N ARG A 160 5.18 18.70 12.16
CA ARG A 160 4.94 18.71 10.72
C ARG A 160 5.53 17.49 10.04
N PHE A 161 6.77 17.12 10.36
CA PHE A 161 7.37 15.88 9.87
C PHE A 161 6.53 14.66 10.25
N LEU A 162 6.13 14.55 11.52
CA LEU A 162 5.30 13.44 11.99
C LEU A 162 3.98 13.37 11.22
N ALA A 163 3.34 14.51 10.95
CA ALA A 163 2.09 14.56 10.22
C ALA A 163 2.25 14.15 8.75
N GLU A 164 3.16 14.78 8.03
CA GLU A 164 3.36 14.56 6.59
C GLU A 164 3.87 13.13 6.30
N TYR A 165 4.87 12.67 7.05
CA TYR A 165 5.44 11.32 6.87
C TYR A 165 4.42 10.23 7.25
N SER A 166 3.69 10.39 8.36
CA SER A 166 2.73 9.37 8.80
C SER A 166 1.48 9.31 7.91
N SER A 167 1.14 10.42 7.26
CA SER A 167 0.07 10.49 6.26
C SER A 167 0.44 9.67 5.01
N ASP A 168 1.66 9.82 4.51
CA ASP A 168 2.18 9.09 3.35
C ASP A 168 2.43 7.60 3.62
N TYR A 169 2.76 7.26 4.87
CA TYR A 169 3.01 5.89 5.33
C TYR A 169 1.86 5.35 6.16
N SER A 170 0.63 5.75 5.86
CA SER A 170 -0.58 5.46 6.64
C SER A 170 -0.85 3.98 6.88
N TYR A 171 -0.41 3.12 5.96
CA TYR A 171 -0.58 1.66 6.02
C TYR A 171 0.62 0.91 6.55
N ALA A 172 1.74 1.57 6.85
CA ALA A 172 2.81 0.95 7.63
C ALA A 172 2.25 0.50 9.00
N PRO A 173 2.61 -0.70 9.50
CA PRO A 173 2.28 -1.09 10.87
C PRO A 173 2.74 -0.02 11.87
N LEU A 174 1.89 0.30 12.84
CA LEU A 174 2.13 1.42 13.77
C LEU A 174 3.50 1.34 14.46
N PRO A 175 3.96 0.20 14.98
CA PRO A 175 5.30 0.10 15.59
C PRO A 175 6.43 0.43 14.62
N ILE A 176 6.33 -0.01 13.37
CA ILE A 176 7.34 0.24 12.33
C ILE A 176 7.36 1.74 12.00
N LEU A 177 6.19 2.38 11.87
CA LEU A 177 6.09 3.81 11.57
C LEU A 177 6.62 4.67 12.73
N LEU A 178 6.30 4.31 13.98
CA LEU A 178 6.83 4.99 15.16
C LEU A 178 8.36 4.85 15.25
N ASN A 179 8.90 3.66 15.00
CA ASN A 179 10.34 3.46 14.97
C ASN A 179 11.01 4.27 13.85
N SER A 180 10.41 4.30 12.66
CA SER A 180 10.93 5.04 11.51
C SER A 180 11.00 6.55 11.78
N THR A 181 9.90 7.12 12.27
CA THR A 181 9.82 8.55 12.59
C THR A 181 10.73 8.94 13.75
N ALA A 182 10.78 8.15 14.82
CA ALA A 182 11.67 8.39 15.95
C ALA A 182 13.15 8.31 15.55
N THR A 183 13.51 7.32 14.74
CA THR A 183 14.86 7.16 14.20
C THR A 183 15.24 8.37 13.35
N TYR A 184 14.37 8.77 12.42
CA TYR A 184 14.61 9.94 11.57
C TYR A 184 14.83 11.22 12.37
N LEU A 185 13.94 11.54 13.31
CA LEU A 185 14.09 12.73 14.15
C LEU A 185 15.36 12.68 15.02
N SER A 186 15.78 11.47 15.44
CA SER A 186 17.06 11.31 16.14
C SER A 186 18.24 11.69 15.24
N ILE A 187 18.25 11.24 13.97
CA ILE A 187 19.30 11.58 13.00
C ILE A 187 19.36 13.09 12.80
N VAL A 188 18.23 13.74 12.56
CA VAL A 188 18.16 15.19 12.30
C VAL A 188 18.69 15.98 13.50
N ARG A 189 18.22 15.69 14.72
CA ARG A 189 18.68 16.37 15.95
C ARG A 189 20.19 16.16 16.18
N THR A 190 20.69 14.96 15.97
CA THR A 190 22.12 14.64 16.15
C THR A 190 22.99 15.31 15.09
N CYS A 191 22.60 15.29 13.82
CA CYS A 191 23.44 15.80 12.75
C CYS A 191 23.39 17.30 12.57
N CYS A 192 22.28 17.97 12.90
CA CYS A 192 22.21 19.43 12.86
C CYS A 192 23.07 20.12 13.91
N THR A 193 23.39 19.42 15.01
CA THR A 193 24.31 19.91 16.05
C THR A 193 25.78 19.53 15.79
N SER A 194 26.05 18.77 14.71
CA SER A 194 27.41 18.37 14.33
C SER A 194 28.15 19.49 13.59
N THR A 195 29.45 19.64 13.87
CA THR A 195 30.34 20.51 13.10
C THR A 195 30.60 20.00 11.67
N GLN A 196 30.37 18.70 11.43
CA GLN A 196 30.46 18.06 10.12
C GLN A 196 29.10 17.51 9.69
N ARG A 197 28.12 18.41 9.48
CA ARG A 197 26.70 18.07 9.22
C ARG A 197 26.53 17.03 8.12
N ASN A 198 27.09 17.28 6.93
CA ASN A 198 26.90 16.41 5.77
C ASN A 198 27.51 15.01 5.96
N THR A 199 28.70 14.92 6.57
CA THR A 199 29.31 13.63 6.91
C THR A 199 28.48 12.87 7.94
N CYS A 200 27.92 13.57 8.93
CA CYS A 200 27.01 12.96 9.92
C CYS A 200 25.77 12.39 9.25
N PHE A 201 25.06 13.20 8.45
CA PHE A 201 23.84 12.75 7.77
C PHE A 201 24.08 11.55 6.87
N LEU A 202 25.17 11.57 6.08
CA LEU A 202 25.52 10.44 5.22
C LEU A 202 25.73 9.16 6.04
N LYS A 203 26.51 9.23 7.12
CA LYS A 203 26.79 8.09 7.98
C LYS A 203 25.51 7.54 8.62
N GLU A 204 24.72 8.40 9.25
CA GLU A 204 23.50 8.01 9.96
C GLU A 204 22.44 7.44 9.00
N ARG A 205 22.23 8.07 7.82
CA ARG A 205 21.29 7.54 6.81
C ARG A 205 21.71 6.16 6.31
N LEU A 206 23.01 5.92 6.09
CA LEU A 206 23.50 4.59 5.70
C LEU A 206 23.29 3.55 6.80
N GLN A 207 23.55 3.91 8.06
CA GLN A 207 23.38 3.01 9.20
C GLN A 207 21.91 2.68 9.47
N GLN A 208 21.01 3.66 9.31
CA GLN A 208 19.58 3.52 9.59
C GLN A 208 18.73 3.21 8.35
N LYS A 209 19.36 2.97 7.19
CA LYS A 209 18.68 2.60 5.94
C LYS A 209 17.71 1.41 6.10
N PRO A 210 18.02 0.35 6.87
CA PRO A 210 17.08 -0.78 7.04
C PRO A 210 15.75 -0.37 7.68
N VAL A 211 15.75 0.59 8.61
CA VAL A 211 14.53 1.07 9.29
C VAL A 211 13.61 1.79 8.28
N GLN A 212 14.16 2.71 7.50
CA GLN A 212 13.40 3.44 6.48
C GLN A 212 12.91 2.52 5.36
N THR A 213 13.75 1.56 4.96
CA THR A 213 13.41 0.57 3.94
C THR A 213 12.27 -0.34 4.40
N LEU A 214 12.32 -0.81 5.64
CA LEU A 214 11.27 -1.62 6.23
C LEU A 214 9.94 -0.85 6.28
N ALA A 215 9.96 0.41 6.71
CA ALA A 215 8.75 1.24 6.73
C ALA A 215 8.15 1.41 5.33
N HIS A 216 8.99 1.65 4.31
CA HIS A 216 8.55 1.77 2.93
C HIS A 216 7.94 0.48 2.37
N LEU A 217 8.65 -0.64 2.49
CA LEU A 217 8.20 -1.93 1.97
C LEU A 217 6.93 -2.41 2.69
N SER A 218 6.88 -2.25 4.01
CA SER A 218 5.69 -2.62 4.81
C SER A 218 4.49 -1.74 4.44
N ASN A 219 4.70 -0.43 4.25
CA ASN A 219 3.63 0.46 3.82
C ASN A 219 3.06 0.03 2.46
N LYS A 220 3.92 -0.23 1.46
CA LYS A 220 3.49 -0.65 0.12
C LYS A 220 2.76 -2.00 0.15
N ALA A 221 3.30 -2.99 0.86
CA ALA A 221 2.70 -4.32 0.96
C ALA A 221 1.36 -4.29 1.71
N CYS A 222 1.27 -3.55 2.83
CA CYS A 222 0.03 -3.43 3.59
C CYS A 222 -1.01 -2.53 2.90
N SER A 223 -0.59 -1.55 2.11
CA SER A 223 -1.49 -0.77 1.24
C SER A 223 -2.15 -1.67 0.19
N LEU A 224 -1.35 -2.49 -0.50
CA LEU A 224 -1.82 -3.48 -1.45
C LEU A 224 -2.79 -4.45 -0.78
N HIS A 225 -2.42 -4.99 0.38
CA HIS A 225 -3.26 -5.94 1.12
C HIS A 225 -4.58 -5.33 1.58
N ALA A 226 -4.58 -4.07 2.01
CA ALA A 226 -5.80 -3.39 2.40
C ALA A 226 -6.74 -3.14 1.22
N LEU A 227 -6.20 -2.93 0.01
CA LEU A 227 -7.00 -2.77 -1.21
C LEU A 227 -7.57 -4.12 -1.69
N PHE A 228 -6.76 -5.16 -1.67
CA PHE A 228 -7.11 -6.44 -2.29
C PHE A 228 -7.75 -7.45 -1.33
N GLY A 229 -7.52 -7.31 -0.02
CA GLY A 229 -7.81 -8.37 0.93
C GLY A 229 -6.95 -9.62 0.67
N LYS A 230 -7.16 -10.66 1.48
CA LYS A 230 -6.29 -11.85 1.51
C LYS A 230 -6.19 -12.58 0.16
N ASN A 231 -7.30 -12.98 -0.44
CA ASN A 231 -7.29 -13.84 -1.64
C ASN A 231 -6.69 -13.11 -2.85
N LYS A 232 -7.09 -11.87 -3.12
CA LYS A 232 -6.54 -11.10 -4.24
C LYS A 232 -5.08 -10.65 -3.98
N THR A 233 -4.65 -10.53 -2.71
CA THR A 233 -3.22 -10.39 -2.37
C THR A 233 -2.43 -11.63 -2.77
N LYS A 234 -2.94 -12.84 -2.47
CA LYS A 234 -2.32 -14.09 -2.93
C LYS A 234 -2.20 -14.10 -4.47
N VAL A 235 -3.24 -13.72 -5.21
CA VAL A 235 -3.18 -13.63 -6.68
C VAL A 235 -2.14 -12.59 -7.15
N SER A 236 -2.08 -11.43 -6.51
CA SER A 236 -1.07 -10.40 -6.79
C SER A 236 0.36 -10.94 -6.68
N TYR A 237 0.68 -11.60 -5.57
CA TYR A 237 2.01 -12.20 -5.39
C TYR A 237 2.27 -13.37 -6.35
N LEU A 238 1.25 -14.17 -6.69
CA LEU A 238 1.36 -15.23 -7.70
C LEU A 238 1.75 -14.65 -9.06
N ILE A 239 1.07 -13.58 -9.50
CA ILE A 239 1.39 -12.85 -10.73
C ILE A 239 2.84 -12.36 -10.66
N LYS A 240 3.22 -11.71 -9.56
CA LYS A 240 4.57 -11.14 -9.40
C LYS A 240 5.66 -12.19 -9.47
N PHE A 241 5.54 -13.29 -8.73
CA PHE A 241 6.52 -14.37 -8.77
C PHE A 241 6.58 -15.05 -10.15
N THR A 242 5.42 -15.21 -10.80
CA THR A 242 5.37 -15.79 -12.15
C THR A 242 6.05 -14.88 -13.17
N GLN A 243 5.81 -13.57 -13.13
CA GLN A 243 6.43 -12.63 -14.08
C GLN A 243 7.92 -12.36 -13.78
N GLN A 244 8.32 -12.39 -12.51
CA GLN A 244 9.73 -12.26 -12.10
C GLN A 244 10.54 -13.53 -12.38
N SER A 245 9.89 -14.69 -12.43
CA SER A 245 10.53 -15.98 -12.68
C SER A 245 9.59 -16.90 -13.49
N PRO A 246 9.43 -16.68 -14.81
CA PRO A 246 8.49 -17.43 -15.65
C PRO A 246 8.74 -18.94 -15.70
N ARG A 247 9.95 -19.38 -15.33
CA ARG A 247 10.37 -20.79 -15.25
C ARG A 247 10.11 -21.42 -13.87
N LEU A 248 9.56 -20.66 -12.92
CA LEU A 248 9.19 -21.17 -11.60
C LEU A 248 7.94 -22.07 -11.74
N PRO A 249 7.96 -23.31 -11.22
CA PRO A 249 6.78 -24.17 -11.23
C PRO A 249 5.62 -23.52 -10.47
N PHE A 250 4.38 -23.71 -10.96
CA PHE A 250 3.18 -23.14 -10.35
C PHE A 250 3.08 -23.45 -8.85
N ALA A 251 3.25 -24.71 -8.45
CA ALA A 251 3.17 -25.14 -7.05
C ALA A 251 4.12 -24.34 -6.13
N ASN A 252 5.29 -23.95 -6.63
CA ASN A 252 6.23 -23.13 -5.89
C ASN A 252 5.80 -21.66 -5.85
N ALA A 253 5.30 -21.13 -6.97
CA ALA A 253 4.85 -19.74 -7.06
C ALA A 253 3.62 -19.49 -6.16
N ILE A 254 2.64 -20.39 -6.19
CA ILE A 254 1.42 -20.27 -5.38
C ILE A 254 1.70 -20.42 -3.89
N ALA A 255 2.63 -21.31 -3.49
CA ALA A 255 3.02 -21.48 -2.10
C ALA A 255 3.69 -20.21 -1.53
N LEU A 256 4.63 -19.61 -2.28
CA LEU A 256 5.24 -18.33 -1.88
C LEU A 256 4.23 -17.19 -1.84
N ALA A 257 3.28 -17.17 -2.78
CA ALA A 257 2.24 -16.16 -2.81
C ALA A 257 1.25 -16.28 -1.64
N GLU A 258 0.91 -17.50 -1.25
CA GLU A 258 0.08 -17.78 -0.08
C GLU A 258 0.79 -17.36 1.20
N GLU A 259 2.07 -17.72 1.37
CA GLU A 259 2.89 -17.28 2.50
C GLU A 259 2.89 -15.74 2.61
N ALA A 260 3.15 -15.03 1.51
CA ALA A 260 3.12 -13.56 1.51
C ALA A 260 1.75 -13.00 1.93
N SER A 261 0.66 -13.59 1.44
CA SER A 261 -0.70 -13.15 1.81
C SER A 261 -1.01 -13.40 3.30
N GLU A 262 -0.47 -14.47 3.88
CA GLU A 262 -0.68 -14.82 5.29
C GLU A 262 0.09 -13.90 6.21
N ILE A 263 1.35 -13.61 5.86
CA ILE A 263 2.19 -12.66 6.58
C ILE A 263 1.50 -11.28 6.64
N LEU A 264 0.97 -10.80 5.52
CA LEU A 264 0.30 -9.50 5.48
C LEU A 264 -1.02 -9.50 6.28
N SER A 265 -1.80 -10.59 6.20
CA SER A 265 -3.02 -10.76 7.00
C SER A 265 -2.71 -10.75 8.51
N LYS A 266 -1.61 -11.40 8.91
CA LYS A 266 -1.15 -11.47 10.30
C LYS A 266 -0.59 -10.14 10.81
N CYS A 267 0.27 -9.49 10.02
CA CYS A 267 1.12 -8.42 10.53
C CYS A 267 0.66 -7.00 10.20
N CYS A 268 -0.11 -6.75 9.14
CA CYS A 268 -0.44 -5.37 8.74
C CYS A 268 -1.28 -4.60 9.77
N SER A 269 -2.09 -5.32 10.57
CA SER A 269 -2.84 -4.75 11.69
C SER A 269 -2.26 -5.11 13.07
N SER A 270 -1.11 -5.79 13.10
CA SER A 270 -0.45 -6.19 14.35
C SER A 270 0.23 -5.00 15.01
N LEU A 271 0.33 -5.08 16.33
CA LEU A 271 1.04 -4.12 17.17
C LEU A 271 2.30 -4.74 17.80
N GLU A 272 2.62 -5.98 17.42
CA GLU A 272 3.91 -6.59 17.71
C GLU A 272 5.01 -5.88 16.90
N GLU A 273 6.03 -5.38 17.58
CA GLU A 273 7.09 -4.52 17.00
C GLU A 273 7.83 -5.17 15.83
N ASN A 274 8.04 -6.49 15.89
CA ASN A 274 8.88 -7.24 14.97
C ASN A 274 8.11 -8.25 14.11
N CYS A 275 6.78 -8.14 14.02
CA CYS A 275 5.95 -9.10 13.27
C CYS A 275 6.42 -9.25 11.82
N ILE A 276 6.45 -8.14 11.07
CA ILE A 276 6.87 -8.16 9.65
C ILE A 276 8.32 -8.64 9.54
N GLN A 277 9.23 -8.16 10.39
CA GLN A 277 10.66 -8.49 10.32
C GLN A 277 10.89 -10.00 10.51
N ASN A 278 10.21 -10.60 11.50
CA ASN A 278 10.33 -12.03 11.80
C ASN A 278 9.76 -12.89 10.67
N GLU A 279 8.58 -12.56 10.18
CA GLU A 279 7.90 -13.29 9.11
C GLU A 279 8.62 -13.14 7.76
N VAL A 280 9.00 -11.91 7.38
CA VAL A 280 9.71 -11.64 6.12
C VAL A 280 11.06 -12.33 6.08
N LYS A 281 11.76 -12.47 7.22
CA LYS A 281 13.03 -13.23 7.27
C LYS A 281 12.83 -14.69 6.84
N ILE A 282 11.76 -15.33 7.30
CA ILE A 282 11.41 -16.71 6.92
C ILE A 282 11.05 -16.75 5.44
N HIS A 283 10.21 -15.82 4.99
CA HIS A 283 9.78 -15.74 3.60
C HIS A 283 10.95 -15.51 2.63
N ILE A 284 11.91 -14.65 2.95
CA ILE A 284 13.14 -14.46 2.16
C ILE A 284 13.90 -15.77 2.02
N ALA A 285 14.06 -16.53 3.12
CA ALA A 285 14.75 -17.81 3.08
C ALA A 285 14.02 -18.80 2.15
N ASN A 286 12.68 -18.84 2.20
CA ASN A 286 11.86 -19.68 1.32
C ASN A 286 11.99 -19.26 -0.15
N ILE A 287 11.96 -17.96 -0.46
CA ILE A 287 12.21 -17.44 -1.81
C ILE A 287 13.60 -17.88 -2.29
N CYS A 288 14.63 -17.65 -1.48
CA CYS A 288 16.01 -17.95 -1.86
C CYS A 288 16.22 -19.45 -2.10
N ASN A 289 15.64 -20.32 -1.27
CA ASN A 289 15.73 -21.78 -1.44
C ASN A 289 14.98 -22.28 -2.66
N THR A 290 13.83 -21.68 -2.98
CA THR A 290 12.91 -22.17 -4.00
C THR A 290 13.24 -21.65 -5.40
N VAL A 291 13.67 -20.38 -5.50
CA VAL A 291 13.74 -19.65 -6.77
C VAL A 291 15.17 -19.52 -7.31
N CYS A 292 16.20 -19.46 -6.45
CA CYS A 292 17.58 -19.16 -6.87
C CYS A 292 18.17 -20.13 -7.90
N ALA A 293 17.78 -21.41 -7.86
CA ALA A 293 18.26 -22.41 -8.80
C ALA A 293 17.82 -22.14 -10.25
N ARG A 294 16.77 -21.33 -10.44
CA ARG A 294 16.13 -21.07 -11.73
C ARG A 294 16.22 -19.62 -12.16
N ASN A 295 16.72 -18.72 -11.31
CA ASN A 295 16.79 -17.29 -11.57
C ASN A 295 18.05 -16.67 -10.94
N GLU A 296 19.04 -16.35 -11.79
CA GLU A 296 20.31 -15.77 -11.36
C GLU A 296 20.15 -14.37 -10.75
N ARG A 297 19.15 -13.60 -11.19
CA ARG A 297 18.91 -12.24 -10.67
C ARG A 297 18.45 -12.29 -9.22
N ILE A 298 17.53 -13.21 -8.90
CA ILE A 298 17.10 -13.46 -7.51
C ILE A 298 18.26 -14.06 -6.70
N LYS A 299 19.04 -14.99 -7.28
CA LYS A 299 20.24 -15.53 -6.64
C LYS A 299 21.22 -14.44 -6.23
N ASN A 300 21.45 -13.44 -7.09
CA ASN A 300 22.31 -12.30 -6.77
C ASN A 300 21.75 -11.49 -5.59
N CYS A 301 20.45 -11.23 -5.54
CA CYS A 301 19.82 -10.56 -4.39
C CYS A 301 20.02 -11.33 -3.07
N CYS A 302 19.95 -12.66 -3.10
CA CYS A 302 20.11 -13.52 -1.93
C CYS A 302 21.53 -13.56 -1.34
N THR A 303 22.53 -12.94 -1.99
CA THR A 303 23.92 -12.89 -1.50
C THR A 303 24.18 -11.82 -0.43
N SER A 304 23.30 -10.83 -0.29
CA SER A 304 23.43 -9.77 0.72
C SER A 304 23.40 -10.34 2.15
N LYS A 305 24.00 -9.66 3.13
CA LYS A 305 23.90 -10.02 4.56
C LYS A 305 22.73 -9.34 5.28
N ASP A 306 22.16 -8.29 4.67
CA ASP A 306 21.02 -7.53 5.20
C ASP A 306 19.72 -8.12 4.65
N ASP A 307 18.88 -8.72 5.50
CA ASP A 307 17.62 -9.37 5.11
C ASP A 307 16.63 -8.37 4.49
N ILE A 308 16.52 -7.15 5.04
CA ILE A 308 15.64 -6.12 4.47
C ILE A 308 16.18 -5.67 3.11
N GLY A 309 17.51 -5.53 2.99
CA GLY A 309 18.18 -5.28 1.72
C GLY A 309 17.97 -6.38 0.68
N LYS A 310 17.97 -7.67 1.08
CA LYS A 310 17.64 -8.80 0.18
C LYS A 310 16.22 -8.65 -0.36
N TYR A 311 15.25 -8.41 0.53
CA TYR A 311 13.85 -8.27 0.11
C TYR A 311 13.65 -7.05 -0.76
N LEU A 312 14.27 -5.91 -0.45
CA LEU A 312 14.25 -4.72 -1.31
C LEU A 312 14.79 -5.04 -2.71
N CYS A 313 15.90 -5.78 -2.80
CA CYS A 313 16.48 -6.20 -4.07
C CYS A 313 15.49 -7.06 -4.86
N ILE A 314 14.94 -8.12 -4.24
CA ILE A 314 13.96 -9.02 -4.88
C ILE A 314 12.72 -8.24 -5.32
N TYR A 315 12.15 -7.40 -4.44
CA TYR A 315 11.00 -6.56 -4.72
C TYR A 315 11.25 -5.62 -5.91
N SER A 316 12.47 -5.08 -6.03
CA SER A 316 12.83 -4.12 -7.07
C SER A 316 13.25 -4.74 -8.41
N LEU A 317 13.30 -6.07 -8.51
CA LEU A 317 13.64 -6.73 -9.77
C LEU A 317 12.53 -6.46 -10.80
N PRO A 318 12.89 -5.99 -12.02
CA PRO A 318 11.92 -5.88 -13.11
C PRO A 318 11.41 -7.26 -13.54
N TRP A 319 10.44 -7.29 -14.43
CA TRP A 319 10.00 -8.52 -15.10
C TRP A 319 11.17 -9.30 -15.71
N ASP A 320 11.04 -10.62 -15.79
CA ASP A 320 12.02 -11.42 -16.53
C ASP A 320 11.73 -11.42 -18.03
N LYS A 321 12.65 -12.00 -18.80
CA LYS A 321 12.42 -12.21 -20.23
C LYS A 321 11.32 -13.25 -20.43
N HIS A 322 10.50 -13.01 -21.44
CA HIS A 322 9.46 -13.93 -21.88
C HIS A 322 10.06 -15.32 -22.19
N PRO A 323 9.45 -16.43 -21.72
CA PRO A 323 9.92 -17.77 -22.03
C PRO A 323 9.69 -18.10 -23.52
N GLU A 324 10.67 -18.66 -24.22
CA GLU A 324 10.60 -18.91 -25.68
C GLU A 324 9.48 -19.88 -26.12
N VAL A 325 8.85 -20.62 -25.19
CA VAL A 325 7.83 -21.62 -25.50
C VAL A 325 6.43 -21.06 -25.21
N PRO A 326 5.59 -20.85 -26.23
CA PRO A 326 4.18 -20.54 -26.03
C PRO A 326 3.47 -21.72 -25.38
N GLN A 327 2.80 -21.47 -24.26
CA GLN A 327 1.81 -22.39 -23.71
C GLN A 327 0.43 -21.81 -24.02
N THR A 328 -0.47 -22.60 -24.59
CA THR A 328 -1.87 -22.21 -24.74
C THR A 328 -2.52 -22.32 -23.37
N PRO A 329 -2.95 -21.21 -22.74
CA PRO A 329 -3.62 -21.26 -21.45
C PRO A 329 -4.93 -22.03 -21.57
N SER A 330 -5.20 -22.94 -20.64
CA SER A 330 -6.50 -23.60 -20.56
C SER A 330 -7.59 -22.57 -20.27
N LEU A 331 -8.71 -22.62 -21.00
CA LEU A 331 -9.86 -21.79 -20.72
C LEU A 331 -10.51 -22.19 -19.39
N ILE A 332 -11.12 -21.21 -18.74
CA ILE A 332 -11.98 -21.38 -17.55
C ILE A 332 -13.28 -22.06 -18.01
N ASP A 333 -13.66 -23.17 -17.39
CA ASP A 333 -14.87 -23.94 -17.71
C ASP A 333 -15.66 -24.35 -16.44
N GLU A 334 -16.73 -25.13 -16.62
CA GLU A 334 -17.56 -25.60 -15.50
C GLU A 334 -16.84 -26.50 -14.50
N GLY A 335 -15.64 -26.98 -14.83
CA GLY A 335 -14.77 -27.73 -13.93
C GLY A 335 -14.43 -26.96 -12.65
N ILE A 336 -14.44 -25.63 -12.68
CA ILE A 336 -14.21 -24.75 -11.52
C ILE A 336 -15.27 -24.90 -10.44
N CYS A 337 -16.47 -25.40 -10.78
CA CYS A 337 -17.55 -25.58 -9.82
C CYS A 337 -17.34 -26.74 -8.85
N ARG A 338 -16.31 -27.58 -9.07
CA ARG A 338 -15.94 -28.65 -8.14
C ARG A 338 -15.33 -28.08 -6.86
N ALA A 339 -15.36 -28.87 -5.79
CA ALA A 339 -14.63 -28.53 -4.56
C ALA A 339 -13.14 -28.33 -4.87
N GLY A 340 -12.59 -27.16 -4.54
CA GLY A 340 -11.21 -26.79 -4.83
C GLY A 340 -10.96 -26.23 -6.24
N GLY A 341 -11.99 -26.06 -7.08
CA GLY A 341 -11.86 -25.54 -8.44
C GLY A 341 -11.34 -24.10 -8.55
N GLU A 342 -11.25 -23.34 -7.44
CA GLU A 342 -10.59 -22.03 -7.42
C GLU A 342 -9.11 -22.13 -7.83
N GLU A 343 -8.44 -23.26 -7.60
CA GLU A 343 -7.07 -23.48 -8.03
C GLU A 343 -6.91 -23.45 -9.56
N ASP A 344 -7.95 -23.88 -10.30
CA ASP A 344 -7.96 -23.83 -11.76
C ASP A 344 -7.93 -22.36 -12.27
N ILE A 345 -8.55 -21.43 -11.53
CA ILE A 345 -8.44 -19.99 -11.81
C ILE A 345 -7.02 -19.49 -11.55
N TYR A 346 -6.37 -19.90 -10.45
CA TYR A 346 -5.00 -19.50 -10.17
C TYR A 346 -4.01 -20.02 -11.22
N HIS A 347 -4.21 -21.25 -11.69
CA HIS A 347 -3.45 -21.82 -12.81
C HIS A 347 -3.61 -20.98 -14.07
N TYR A 348 -4.85 -20.67 -14.46
CA TYR A 348 -5.14 -19.84 -15.62
C TYR A 348 -4.45 -18.48 -15.56
N ILE A 349 -4.56 -17.78 -14.42
CA ILE A 349 -3.89 -16.48 -14.23
C ILE A 349 -2.37 -16.61 -14.29
N SER A 350 -1.79 -17.66 -13.71
CA SER A 350 -0.34 -17.90 -13.78
C SER A 350 0.12 -18.17 -15.21
N ASP A 351 -0.63 -18.95 -16.00
CA ASP A 351 -0.28 -19.25 -17.39
C ASP A 351 -0.35 -17.99 -18.27
N ILE A 352 -1.39 -17.16 -18.10
CA ILE A 352 -1.50 -15.87 -18.78
C ILE A 352 -0.38 -14.92 -18.35
N ALA A 353 -0.06 -14.83 -17.04
CA ALA A 353 1.02 -14.00 -16.54
C ALA A 353 2.40 -14.46 -17.06
N ARG A 354 2.58 -15.77 -17.25
CA ARG A 354 3.79 -16.35 -17.84
C ARG A 354 3.91 -15.99 -19.32
N GLN A 355 2.83 -16.13 -20.08
CA GLN A 355 2.75 -15.78 -21.50
C GLN A 355 2.90 -14.27 -21.74
N TYR A 356 2.35 -13.43 -20.86
CA TYR A 356 2.43 -11.98 -20.97
C TYR A 356 3.23 -11.42 -19.79
N THR A 357 4.52 -11.77 -19.75
CA THR A 357 5.43 -11.49 -18.63
C THR A 357 5.51 -10.02 -18.26
N ARG A 358 5.22 -9.10 -19.18
CA ARG A 358 5.25 -7.64 -18.99
C ARG A 358 3.86 -7.00 -18.98
N ALA A 359 2.79 -7.81 -18.97
CA ALA A 359 1.45 -7.28 -18.80
C ALA A 359 1.33 -6.55 -17.46
N PRO A 360 0.71 -5.36 -17.43
CA PRO A 360 0.35 -4.69 -16.19
C PRO A 360 -0.47 -5.61 -15.28
N GLU A 361 -0.09 -5.69 -14.00
CA GLU A 361 -0.77 -6.51 -12.99
C GLU A 361 -2.28 -6.21 -12.93
N ALA A 362 -2.68 -4.95 -13.07
CA ALA A 362 -4.08 -4.54 -13.01
C ALA A 362 -4.98 -5.23 -14.08
N LEU A 363 -4.44 -5.55 -15.26
CA LEU A 363 -5.16 -6.30 -16.30
C LEU A 363 -5.34 -7.77 -15.89
N LEU A 364 -4.30 -8.38 -15.33
CA LEU A 364 -4.33 -9.76 -14.85
C LEU A 364 -5.26 -9.92 -13.62
N ILE A 365 -5.32 -8.90 -12.75
CA ILE A 365 -6.30 -8.84 -11.66
C ILE A 365 -7.72 -8.67 -12.20
N THR A 366 -7.92 -7.88 -13.26
CA THR A 366 -9.23 -7.77 -13.93
C THR A 366 -9.67 -9.12 -14.51
N LEU A 367 -8.74 -9.88 -15.10
CA LEU A 367 -8.99 -11.24 -15.60
C LEU A 367 -9.35 -12.23 -14.47
N TYR A 368 -8.68 -12.11 -13.32
CA TYR A 368 -9.03 -12.89 -12.13
C TYR A 368 -10.45 -12.56 -11.65
N ASP A 369 -10.79 -11.27 -11.55
CA ASP A 369 -12.13 -10.83 -11.12
C ASP A 369 -13.23 -11.31 -12.08
N ALA A 370 -12.97 -11.28 -13.39
CA ALA A 370 -13.90 -11.81 -14.39
C ALA A 370 -14.10 -13.33 -14.26
N SER A 371 -13.02 -14.07 -14.00
CA SER A 371 -13.07 -15.52 -13.77
C SER A 371 -13.86 -15.87 -12.50
N GLN A 372 -13.64 -15.13 -11.41
CA GLN A 372 -14.39 -15.30 -10.16
C GLN A 372 -15.88 -14.96 -10.31
N ALA A 373 -16.19 -13.90 -11.05
CA ALA A 373 -17.58 -13.54 -11.35
C ALA A 373 -18.28 -14.62 -12.19
N ALA A 374 -17.59 -15.19 -13.20
CA ALA A 374 -18.13 -16.31 -13.96
C ALA A 374 -18.43 -17.53 -13.06
N ALA A 375 -17.52 -17.90 -12.16
CA ALA A 375 -17.74 -18.97 -11.21
C ALA A 375 -18.94 -18.71 -10.29
N SER A 376 -19.04 -17.50 -9.73
CA SER A 376 -20.16 -17.09 -8.88
C SER A 376 -21.49 -17.11 -9.61
N ASP A 377 -21.52 -16.66 -10.86
CA ASP A 377 -22.76 -16.52 -11.64
C ASP A 377 -23.23 -17.85 -12.24
N CYS A 378 -22.31 -18.75 -12.60
CA CYS A 378 -22.60 -19.95 -13.39
C CYS A 378 -22.71 -21.25 -12.58
N CYS A 379 -21.97 -21.42 -11.48
CA CYS A 379 -21.92 -22.71 -10.79
C CYS A 379 -23.25 -23.14 -10.13
N GLY A 380 -24.16 -22.20 -9.87
CA GLY A 380 -25.51 -22.48 -9.37
C GLY A 380 -26.58 -22.61 -10.45
N GLN A 381 -26.24 -22.47 -11.74
CA GLN A 381 -27.20 -22.49 -12.82
C GLN A 381 -27.61 -23.90 -13.22
N ALA A 382 -28.77 -24.02 -13.88
CA ALA A 382 -29.24 -25.29 -14.42
C ALA A 382 -28.34 -25.85 -15.53
N ASP A 383 -27.67 -24.96 -16.28
CA ASP A 383 -26.68 -25.30 -17.30
C ASP A 383 -25.41 -24.45 -17.12
N PRO A 384 -24.50 -24.87 -16.21
CA PRO A 384 -23.26 -24.15 -15.96
C PRO A 384 -22.38 -24.04 -17.22
N HIS A 385 -22.30 -25.10 -18.03
CA HIS A 385 -21.46 -25.13 -19.23
C HIS A 385 -21.85 -24.01 -20.22
N SER A 386 -23.14 -23.89 -20.57
CA SER A 386 -23.60 -22.81 -21.46
C SER A 386 -23.37 -21.42 -20.85
N CYS A 387 -23.56 -21.28 -19.53
CA CYS A 387 -23.27 -20.03 -18.82
C CYS A 387 -21.79 -19.65 -18.90
N PHE A 388 -20.86 -20.58 -18.68
CA PHE A 388 -19.43 -20.32 -18.81
C PHE A 388 -19.04 -19.99 -20.25
N ALA A 389 -19.61 -20.68 -21.25
CA ALA A 389 -19.39 -20.34 -22.65
C ALA A 389 -19.79 -18.89 -22.96
N GLU A 390 -20.94 -18.45 -22.45
CA GLU A 390 -21.40 -17.06 -22.57
C GLU A 390 -20.44 -16.09 -21.89
N LYS A 391 -20.11 -16.29 -20.61
CA LYS A 391 -19.17 -15.43 -19.85
C LYS A 391 -17.78 -15.38 -20.47
N ASN A 392 -17.30 -16.50 -21.00
CA ASN A 392 -16.04 -16.55 -21.73
C ASN A 392 -16.06 -15.65 -22.95
N SER A 393 -17.13 -15.71 -23.76
CA SER A 393 -17.25 -14.90 -24.96
C SER A 393 -17.43 -13.40 -24.69
N GLN A 394 -18.20 -13.04 -23.65
CA GLN A 394 -18.61 -11.66 -23.38
C GLN A 394 -17.61 -10.90 -22.50
N THR A 395 -16.95 -11.57 -21.56
CA THR A 395 -16.17 -10.90 -20.50
C THR A 395 -14.70 -11.30 -20.50
N ILE A 396 -14.38 -12.60 -20.61
CA ILE A 396 -13.01 -13.10 -20.43
C ILE A 396 -12.19 -12.97 -21.72
N ALA A 397 -12.70 -13.43 -22.85
CA ALA A 397 -12.00 -13.37 -24.14
C ALA A 397 -11.63 -11.94 -24.58
N PRO A 398 -12.49 -10.90 -24.39
CA PRO A 398 -12.14 -9.52 -24.72
C PRO A 398 -10.95 -8.94 -23.91
N LEU A 399 -10.63 -9.52 -22.75
CA LEU A 399 -9.49 -9.07 -21.94
C LEU A 399 -8.15 -9.54 -22.53
N GLN A 400 -8.10 -10.63 -23.31
CA GLN A 400 -6.84 -11.16 -23.82
C GLN A 400 -6.14 -10.19 -24.80
N PRO A 401 -6.81 -9.59 -25.80
CA PRO A 401 -6.20 -8.56 -26.64
C PRO A 401 -5.69 -7.35 -25.84
N LEU A 402 -6.41 -6.94 -24.79
CA LEU A 402 -5.98 -5.84 -23.91
C LEU A 402 -4.71 -6.19 -23.14
N ILE A 403 -4.63 -7.41 -22.59
CA ILE A 403 -3.44 -7.93 -21.91
C ILE A 403 -2.26 -7.99 -22.88
N ALA A 404 -2.46 -8.51 -24.08
CA ALA A 404 -1.43 -8.60 -25.11
C ALA A 404 -0.89 -7.21 -25.49
N LYS A 405 -1.79 -6.24 -25.71
CA LYS A 405 -1.42 -4.86 -26.05
C LYS A 405 -0.72 -4.15 -24.90
N GLY A 406 -1.19 -4.34 -23.67
CA GLY A 406 -0.52 -3.83 -22.46
C GLY A 406 0.90 -4.40 -22.31
N ASN A 407 1.06 -5.70 -22.55
CA ASN A 407 2.36 -6.36 -22.54
C ASN A 407 3.31 -5.82 -23.62
N GLU A 408 2.83 -5.61 -24.85
CA GLU A 408 3.61 -5.01 -25.94
C GLU A 408 4.04 -3.58 -25.60
N LEU A 409 3.10 -2.74 -25.15
CA LEU A 409 3.38 -1.35 -24.77
C LEU A 409 4.42 -1.27 -23.63
N CYS A 410 4.29 -2.12 -22.62
CA CYS A 410 5.25 -2.19 -21.52
C CYS A 410 6.59 -2.82 -21.92
N ALA A 411 6.61 -3.71 -22.92
CA ALA A 411 7.84 -4.21 -23.53
C ALA A 411 8.58 -3.08 -24.25
N GLU A 412 7.88 -2.29 -25.08
CA GLU A 412 8.49 -1.13 -25.75
C GLU A 412 9.10 -0.14 -24.76
N TYR A 413 8.41 0.14 -23.65
CA TYR A 413 8.90 1.03 -22.60
C TYR A 413 10.11 0.46 -21.85
N SER A 414 10.09 -0.83 -21.51
CA SER A 414 11.14 -1.46 -20.69
C SER A 414 12.40 -1.87 -21.46
N ASP A 415 12.29 -2.12 -22.77
CA ASP A 415 13.42 -2.53 -23.61
C ASP A 415 14.21 -1.35 -24.20
N HIS A 416 13.72 -0.11 -24.05
CA HIS A 416 14.32 1.08 -24.64
C HIS A 416 14.61 2.17 -23.60
N THR A 417 15.55 3.08 -23.93
CA THR A 417 15.67 4.34 -23.18
C THR A 417 14.40 5.17 -23.36
N PHE A 418 14.11 6.04 -22.39
CA PHE A 418 12.93 6.90 -22.45
C PHE A 418 12.84 7.73 -23.75
N VAL A 419 13.97 8.25 -24.23
CA VAL A 419 14.05 9.02 -25.48
C VAL A 419 13.71 8.16 -26.69
N GLU A 420 14.21 6.93 -26.74
CA GLU A 420 13.94 6.00 -27.84
C GLU A 420 12.50 5.51 -27.83
N PHE A 421 11.95 5.23 -26.64
CA PHE A 421 10.53 4.94 -26.44
C PHE A 421 9.64 6.07 -26.98
N LEU A 422 9.91 7.33 -26.59
CA LEU A 422 9.11 8.47 -27.05
C LEU A 422 9.12 8.63 -28.58
N LYS A 423 10.29 8.41 -29.23
CA LYS A 423 10.39 8.46 -30.70
C LYS A 423 9.51 7.40 -31.35
N ARG A 424 9.56 6.17 -30.85
CA ARG A 424 8.75 5.04 -31.36
C ARG A 424 7.26 5.26 -31.13
N LEU A 425 6.90 5.71 -29.93
CA LEU A 425 5.53 6.03 -29.57
C LEU A 425 4.94 7.09 -30.50
N LYS A 426 5.68 8.18 -30.74
CA LYS A 426 5.25 9.24 -31.67
C LYS A 426 5.10 8.70 -33.10
N ALA A 427 6.07 7.92 -33.59
CA ALA A 427 6.00 7.33 -34.93
C ALA A 427 4.81 6.37 -35.10
N ASN A 428 4.53 5.55 -34.09
CA ASN A 428 3.39 4.63 -34.08
C ASN A 428 2.05 5.39 -34.02
N ALA A 429 1.94 6.40 -33.17
CA ALA A 429 0.74 7.23 -33.05
C ALA A 429 0.47 8.05 -34.33
N SER A 430 1.51 8.60 -34.98
CA SER A 430 1.34 9.32 -36.26
C SER A 430 0.84 8.44 -37.40
N ARG A 431 1.08 7.12 -37.37
CA ARG A 431 0.54 6.19 -38.39
C ARG A 431 -0.96 5.95 -38.24
N LEU A 432 -1.52 6.19 -37.06
CA LEU A 432 -2.93 5.98 -36.75
C LEU A 432 -3.79 7.22 -37.03
N LEU A 433 -3.16 8.37 -37.31
CA LEU A 433 -3.84 9.66 -37.49
C LEU A 433 -3.68 10.18 -38.94
N PRO A 434 -4.73 10.74 -39.56
CA PRO A 434 -4.65 11.33 -40.89
C PRO A 434 -3.73 12.56 -40.89
N PRO A 435 -2.82 12.73 -41.88
CA PRO A 435 -1.80 13.78 -41.85
C PRO A 435 -2.35 15.19 -42.11
N GLY A 436 -1.74 16.20 -41.47
CA GLY A 436 -1.64 17.56 -42.02
C GLY A 436 -2.56 18.65 -41.46
N THR A 437 -3.19 18.48 -40.29
CA THR A 437 -3.95 19.56 -39.63
C THR A 437 -3.41 19.88 -38.23
N LEU A 438 -3.62 21.11 -37.75
CA LEU A 438 -3.20 21.52 -36.39
C LEU A 438 -3.86 20.64 -35.31
N ASP A 439 -5.13 20.30 -35.51
CA ASP A 439 -5.90 19.39 -34.65
C ASP A 439 -5.26 17.98 -34.59
N THR A 440 -4.60 17.54 -35.67
CA THR A 440 -3.86 16.28 -35.70
C THR A 440 -2.62 16.32 -34.80
N GLU A 441 -1.90 17.46 -34.74
CA GLU A 441 -0.70 17.60 -33.92
C GLU A 441 -1.02 17.70 -32.43
N ASP A 442 -2.09 18.42 -32.08
CA ASP A 442 -2.58 18.51 -30.69
C ASP A 442 -3.07 17.15 -30.19
N HIS A 443 -3.85 16.44 -31.02
CA HIS A 443 -4.33 15.11 -30.69
C HIS A 443 -3.17 14.09 -30.56
N LEU A 444 -2.18 14.14 -31.46
CA LEU A 444 -0.98 13.32 -31.36
C LEU A 444 -0.23 13.60 -30.06
N SER A 445 -0.10 14.86 -29.67
CA SER A 445 0.58 15.26 -28.43
C SER A 445 -0.16 14.72 -27.20
N ALA A 446 -1.50 14.83 -27.19
CA ALA A 446 -2.33 14.29 -26.11
C ALA A 446 -2.19 12.76 -25.97
N VAL A 447 -2.22 12.01 -27.08
CA VAL A 447 -2.03 10.54 -27.08
C VAL A 447 -0.65 10.17 -26.55
N VAL A 448 0.40 10.88 -26.98
CA VAL A 448 1.77 10.65 -26.50
C VAL A 448 1.89 10.94 -25.00
N GLU A 449 1.33 12.05 -24.52
CA GLU A 449 1.36 12.41 -23.10
C GLU A 449 0.61 11.38 -22.24
N GLN A 450 -0.60 11.01 -22.64
CA GLN A 450 -1.43 10.02 -21.95
C GLN A 450 -0.70 8.68 -21.83
N ARG A 451 -0.18 8.15 -22.95
CA ARG A 451 0.54 6.87 -22.95
C ARG A 451 1.85 6.95 -22.17
N THR A 452 2.57 8.05 -22.25
CA THR A 452 3.79 8.27 -21.46
C THR A 452 3.48 8.28 -19.95
N SER A 453 2.42 8.98 -19.55
CA SER A 453 1.93 8.97 -18.18
C SER A 453 1.54 7.57 -17.73
N TYR A 454 0.85 6.80 -18.57
CA TYR A 454 0.46 5.43 -18.27
C TYR A 454 1.68 4.53 -18.07
N VAL A 455 2.58 4.43 -19.06
CA VAL A 455 3.71 3.48 -18.98
C VAL A 455 4.68 3.81 -17.85
N SER A 456 4.90 5.10 -17.56
CA SER A 456 5.79 5.52 -16.48
C SER A 456 5.30 5.11 -15.08
N LYS A 457 3.98 4.88 -14.92
CA LYS A 457 3.35 4.52 -13.65
C LYS A 457 2.90 3.06 -13.61
N CYS A 458 2.57 2.46 -14.75
CA CYS A 458 1.93 1.15 -14.81
C CYS A 458 2.80 0.05 -15.43
N CYS A 459 3.90 0.40 -16.11
CA CYS A 459 4.79 -0.58 -16.71
C CYS A 459 5.95 -0.99 -15.81
N HIS A 460 5.64 -1.44 -14.59
CA HIS A 460 6.58 -2.13 -13.72
C HIS A 460 5.84 -3.07 -12.77
N LEU A 461 6.58 -4.02 -12.19
CA LEU A 461 6.04 -5.12 -11.39
C LEU A 461 5.20 -4.67 -10.18
N ASN A 462 5.62 -3.59 -9.51
CA ASN A 462 4.96 -3.05 -8.32
C ASN A 462 4.09 -1.83 -8.62
N ALA A 463 3.52 -1.76 -9.82
CA ALA A 463 2.64 -0.68 -10.24
C ALA A 463 1.47 -0.49 -9.27
N PRO A 464 1.00 0.75 -9.04
CA PRO A 464 -0.11 1.04 -8.16
C PRO A 464 -1.42 0.44 -8.71
N PRO A 465 -1.99 -0.59 -8.05
CA PRO A 465 -3.10 -1.35 -8.59
C PRO A 465 -4.39 -0.55 -8.81
N ALA A 466 -4.73 0.39 -7.93
CA ALA A 466 -5.97 1.16 -8.08
C ALA A 466 -5.85 2.17 -9.23
N TYR A 467 -4.75 2.94 -9.29
CA TYR A 467 -4.47 3.86 -10.39
C TYR A 467 -4.42 3.13 -11.74
N CYS A 468 -3.65 2.05 -11.85
CA CYS A 468 -3.50 1.33 -13.10
C CYS A 468 -4.76 0.54 -13.50
N GLY A 469 -5.57 0.12 -12.52
CA GLY A 469 -6.88 -0.48 -12.75
C GLY A 469 -7.90 0.49 -13.32
N MET A 470 -7.88 1.76 -12.90
CA MET A 470 -8.73 2.81 -13.48
C MET A 470 -8.30 3.21 -14.90
N GLN A 471 -7.00 3.15 -15.19
CA GLN A 471 -6.42 3.59 -16.47
C GLN A 471 -6.29 2.46 -17.51
N LYS A 472 -6.87 1.28 -17.25
CA LYS A 472 -6.63 0.04 -18.03
C LYS A 472 -7.04 0.12 -19.50
N GLU A 473 -8.12 0.83 -19.82
CA GLU A 473 -8.60 0.98 -21.20
C GLU A 473 -8.04 2.27 -21.82
N GLU A 474 -8.21 3.41 -21.14
CA GLU A 474 -7.78 4.72 -21.64
C GLU A 474 -6.26 4.81 -21.87
N GLY A 475 -5.44 4.14 -21.06
CA GLY A 475 -3.98 4.15 -21.20
C GLY A 475 -3.43 3.20 -22.28
N ILE A 476 -4.24 2.23 -22.74
CA ILE A 476 -3.81 1.15 -23.65
C ILE A 476 -4.46 1.31 -25.03
N GLU A 477 -5.72 1.72 -25.09
CA GLU A 477 -6.44 1.90 -26.34
C GLU A 477 -6.08 3.21 -27.05
N THR A 478 -6.27 3.23 -28.37
CA THR A 478 -6.25 4.45 -29.18
C THR A 478 -7.67 4.48 -29.73
N LYS A 479 -8.52 5.34 -29.18
CA LYS A 479 -9.80 5.64 -29.83
C LYS A 479 -9.57 6.63 -30.96
#